data_AF-A0A961SUI5-F1
#
_entry.id   AF-A0A961SUI5-F1
#
_cell.length_a   1.000
_cell.length_b   1.000
_cell.length_c   1.000
_cell.angle_alpha   90.00
_cell.angle_beta   90.00
_cell.angle_gamma   90.00
#
_symmetry.space_group_name_H-M   'P 1'
#
loop_
_entity.id
_entity.type
_entity.pdbx_description
1 polymer ?
#
loop_
_entity_poly.entity_id
_entity_poly.type
_entity_poly.pdbx_seq_one_letter_code
_entity_poly.pdbx_strand_id
1 'polypeptide(L)'
;MAAVKLLSAVVDQKTSLDGMMDEEHGNPAYRALNAADRALVRAILHSCLRQLTRIDAIFDGFLDKPLPDGARNLRHILAVAAAQILFLDVPDHSAVDLAVEQARRDPRSARFANLVNALLRRLGREKETVLTEASAAVPIFPAWFQQRLEEVYGPDAARGIGEACLTPAPVDLTTRSDAAGWAERLGGAVLPTGSV
;
A
#
# COMPACT_ATOMS: atom_id res chain seq x y z
N MET A 1 3.27 9.99 -10.12
CA MET A 1 3.14 11.31 -9.45
C MET A 1 1.98 11.41 -8.47
N ALA A 2 0.73 11.18 -8.89
CA ALA A 2 -0.43 11.32 -8.00
C ALA A 2 -0.33 10.42 -6.76
N ALA A 3 -0.05 9.12 -6.94
CA ALA A 3 0.09 8.17 -5.83
C ALA A 3 1.07 8.62 -4.74
N VAL A 4 2.31 9.02 -5.08
CA VAL A 4 3.28 9.49 -4.08
C VAL A 4 2.81 10.76 -3.36
N LYS A 5 2.18 11.70 -4.09
CA LYS A 5 1.65 12.93 -3.49
C LYS A 5 0.55 12.62 -2.48
N LEU A 6 -0.35 11.71 -2.83
CA LEU A 6 -1.43 11.26 -1.96
C LEU A 6 -0.89 10.48 -0.77
N LEU A 7 0.09 9.58 -0.99
CA LEU A 7 0.73 8.81 0.08
C LEU A 7 1.40 9.73 1.11
N SER A 8 2.17 10.73 0.66
CA SER A 8 2.78 11.71 1.56
C SER A 8 1.75 12.51 2.34
N ALA A 9 0.63 12.91 1.71
CA ALA A 9 -0.44 13.58 2.43
C ALA A 9 -1.09 12.68 3.50
N VAL A 10 -1.30 11.40 3.20
CA VAL A 10 -1.90 10.45 4.16
C VAL A 10 -0.95 10.16 5.32
N VAL A 11 0.32 9.84 5.03
CA VAL A 11 1.30 9.41 6.02
C VAL A 11 1.85 10.59 6.84
N ASP A 12 2.27 11.67 6.18
CA ASP A 12 2.93 12.79 6.87
C ASP A 12 1.93 13.80 7.43
N GLN A 13 0.83 14.07 6.71
CA GLN A 13 -0.15 15.10 7.09
C GLN A 13 -1.39 14.50 7.78
N LYS A 14 -1.47 13.17 7.90
CA LYS A 14 -2.58 12.44 8.55
C LYS A 14 -3.94 12.74 7.91
N THR A 15 -3.94 12.95 6.60
CA THR A 15 -5.14 13.24 5.83
C THR A 15 -5.86 11.94 5.46
N SER A 16 -7.19 11.97 5.40
CA SER A 16 -7.99 10.83 4.93
C SER A 16 -7.65 10.46 3.48
N LEU A 17 -7.37 9.18 3.25
CA LEU A 17 -7.14 8.64 1.91
C LEU A 17 -8.40 8.76 1.03
N ASP A 18 -9.57 8.40 1.58
CA ASP A 18 -10.84 8.47 0.84
C ASP A 18 -11.15 9.90 0.41
N GLY A 19 -10.96 10.86 1.30
CA GLY A 19 -11.14 12.28 0.97
C GLY A 19 -10.16 12.77 -0.11
N MET A 20 -8.94 12.22 -0.16
CA MET A 20 -7.98 12.55 -1.23
C MET A 20 -8.30 11.91 -2.57
N MET A 21 -8.97 10.75 -2.56
CA MET A 21 -9.39 10.00 -3.77
C MET A 21 -10.83 10.28 -4.19
N ASP A 22 -11.49 11.28 -3.59
CA ASP A 22 -12.80 11.73 -4.00
C ASP A 22 -12.75 12.34 -5.42
N GLU A 23 -13.73 11.99 -6.25
CA GLU A 23 -13.72 12.33 -7.67
C GLU A 23 -14.11 13.80 -7.94
N GLU A 24 -14.85 14.42 -7.03
CA GLU A 24 -15.38 15.77 -7.17
C GLU A 24 -14.55 16.79 -6.38
N HIS A 25 -14.27 16.46 -5.12
CA HIS A 25 -13.67 17.33 -4.10
C HIS A 25 -12.27 16.88 -3.65
N GLY A 26 -11.76 15.77 -4.18
CA GLY A 26 -10.46 15.21 -3.80
C GLY A 26 -9.26 15.96 -4.36
N ASN A 27 -8.09 15.34 -4.24
CA ASN A 27 -6.83 15.95 -4.62
C ASN A 27 -6.82 16.30 -6.13
N PRO A 28 -6.43 17.53 -6.54
CA PRO A 28 -6.41 17.92 -7.94
C PRO A 28 -5.59 16.97 -8.84
N ALA A 29 -4.51 16.39 -8.31
CA ALA A 29 -3.66 15.45 -9.05
C ALA A 29 -4.36 14.11 -9.30
N TYR A 30 -5.33 13.74 -8.47
CA TYR A 30 -6.16 12.54 -8.66
C TYR A 30 -7.33 12.82 -9.59
N ARG A 31 -8.01 13.96 -9.41
CA ARG A 31 -9.15 14.37 -10.26
C ARG A 31 -8.75 14.60 -11.72
N ALA A 32 -7.53 15.03 -11.99
CA ALA A 32 -7.02 15.20 -13.35
C ALA A 32 -6.79 13.88 -14.12
N LEU A 33 -6.82 12.73 -13.44
CA LEU A 33 -6.62 11.42 -14.06
C LEU A 33 -7.91 10.91 -14.71
N ASN A 34 -7.76 10.11 -15.76
CA ASN A 34 -8.87 9.33 -16.34
C ASN A 34 -9.28 8.17 -15.39
N ALA A 35 -10.40 7.50 -15.68
CA ALA A 35 -10.93 6.45 -14.82
C ALA A 35 -9.97 5.25 -14.61
N ALA A 36 -9.24 4.84 -15.65
CA ALA A 36 -8.29 3.73 -15.55
C ALA A 36 -7.09 4.10 -14.66
N ASP A 37 -6.53 5.29 -14.84
CA ASP A 37 -5.43 5.80 -14.02
C ASP A 37 -5.85 6.03 -12.56
N ARG A 38 -7.09 6.47 -12.32
CA ARG A 38 -7.67 6.57 -10.97
C ARG A 38 -7.74 5.19 -10.31
N ALA A 39 -8.25 4.19 -11.01
CA ALA A 39 -8.31 2.83 -10.52
C ALA A 39 -6.92 2.27 -10.18
N LEU A 40 -5.93 2.51 -11.05
CA LEU A 40 -4.55 2.11 -10.80
C LEU A 40 -3.96 2.84 -9.58
N VAL A 41 -4.13 4.16 -9.46
CA VAL A 41 -3.65 4.92 -8.29
C VAL A 41 -4.29 4.41 -6.99
N ARG A 42 -5.59 4.09 -7.02
CA ARG A 42 -6.29 3.50 -5.87
C ARG A 42 -5.70 2.14 -5.49
N ALA A 43 -5.45 1.27 -6.46
CA ALA A 43 -4.82 -0.03 -6.24
C ALA A 43 -3.40 0.10 -5.65
N ILE A 44 -2.60 1.03 -6.18
CA ILE A 44 -1.25 1.36 -5.67
C ILE A 44 -1.31 1.84 -4.22
N LEU A 45 -2.17 2.81 -3.92
CA LEU A 45 -2.27 3.40 -2.58
C LEU A 45 -2.73 2.39 -1.54
N HIS A 46 -3.76 1.59 -1.85
CA HIS A 46 -4.22 0.54 -0.94
C HIS A 46 -3.16 -0.54 -0.71
N SER A 47 -2.48 -1.00 -1.77
CA SER A 47 -1.43 -2.03 -1.63
C SER A 47 -0.24 -1.49 -0.85
N CYS A 48 0.17 -0.26 -1.14
CA CYS A 48 1.26 0.41 -0.43
C CYS A 48 0.95 0.58 1.05
N LEU A 49 -0.23 1.10 1.42
CA LEU A 49 -0.58 1.35 2.81
C LEU A 49 -0.74 0.05 3.63
N ARG A 50 -1.31 -1.01 3.05
CA ARG A 50 -1.42 -2.33 3.72
C ARG A 50 -0.06 -2.96 4.02
N GLN A 51 0.92 -2.70 3.16
CA GLN A 51 2.25 -3.33 3.22
C GLN A 51 3.35 -2.36 3.68
N LEU A 52 3.00 -1.15 4.13
CA LEU A 52 3.95 -0.06 4.30
C LEU A 52 5.08 -0.44 5.28
N THR A 53 4.74 -1.05 6.42
CA THR A 53 5.71 -1.50 7.42
C THR A 53 6.69 -2.54 6.86
N ARG A 54 6.19 -3.49 6.05
CA ARG A 54 7.03 -4.51 5.39
C ARG A 54 7.90 -3.89 4.30
N ILE A 55 7.34 -3.01 3.47
CA ILE A 55 8.08 -2.27 2.43
C ILE A 55 9.21 -1.43 3.05
N ASP A 56 8.93 -0.71 4.14
CA ASP A 56 9.94 0.09 4.84
C ASP A 56 11.07 -0.80 5.37
N ALA A 57 10.73 -1.94 5.99
CA ALA A 57 11.72 -2.90 6.48
C ALA A 57 12.59 -3.49 5.37
N ILE A 58 12.02 -3.79 4.19
CA ILE A 58 12.78 -4.26 3.02
C ILE A 58 13.83 -3.23 2.61
N PHE A 59 13.45 -1.96 2.48
CA PHE A 59 14.40 -0.92 2.07
C PHE A 59 15.42 -0.59 3.17
N ASP A 60 15.03 -0.63 4.43
CA ASP A 60 15.97 -0.47 5.54
C ASP A 60 17.01 -1.61 5.56
N GLY A 61 16.63 -2.84 5.18
CA GLY A 61 17.56 -3.97 4.99
C GLY A 61 18.46 -3.86 3.76
N PHE A 62 18.07 -3.10 2.74
CA PHE A 62 18.90 -2.84 1.57
C PHE A 62 19.91 -1.70 1.75
N LEU A 63 19.70 -0.85 2.75
CA LEU A 63 20.47 0.36 2.98
C LEU A 63 21.54 0.14 4.06
N ASP A 64 22.82 0.35 3.71
CA ASP A 64 23.91 0.35 4.71
C ASP A 64 23.78 1.50 5.73
N LYS A 65 23.17 2.61 5.30
CA LYS A 65 22.92 3.79 6.11
C LYS A 65 21.49 4.27 5.90
N PRO A 66 20.78 4.67 6.96
CA PRO A 66 19.43 5.18 6.83
C PRO A 66 19.41 6.42 5.93
N LEU A 67 18.29 6.59 5.21
CA LEU A 67 18.05 7.82 4.45
C LEU A 67 18.02 9.02 5.40
N PRO A 68 18.54 10.20 4.99
CA PRO A 68 18.47 11.40 5.82
C PRO A 68 17.01 11.79 6.13
N ASP A 69 16.76 12.40 7.29
CA ASP A 69 15.41 12.81 7.72
C ASP A 69 14.66 13.69 6.70
N GLY A 70 15.41 14.47 5.91
CA GLY A 70 14.88 15.31 4.84
C GLY A 70 14.44 14.55 3.57
N ALA A 71 14.65 13.22 3.50
CA ALA A 71 14.37 12.38 2.33
C ALA A 71 13.03 11.61 2.44
N ARG A 72 12.05 12.11 3.19
CA ARG A 72 10.72 11.49 3.32
C ARG A 72 10.03 11.23 1.99
N ASN A 73 10.09 12.19 1.07
CA ASN A 73 9.53 12.03 -0.27
C ASN A 73 10.18 10.87 -1.04
N LEU A 74 11.47 10.62 -0.81
CA LEU A 74 12.17 9.48 -1.40
C LEU A 74 11.61 8.14 -0.89
N ARG A 75 11.32 8.03 0.42
CA ARG A 75 10.64 6.85 0.99
C ARG A 75 9.29 6.62 0.34
N HIS A 76 8.50 7.67 0.14
CA HIS A 76 7.19 7.55 -0.55
C HIS A 76 7.33 7.11 -2.01
N ILE A 77 8.35 7.58 -2.73
CA ILE A 77 8.65 7.13 -4.10
C ILE A 77 9.00 5.63 -4.10
N LEU A 78 9.90 5.22 -3.21
CA LEU A 78 10.31 3.81 -3.06
C LEU A 78 9.12 2.92 -2.70
N ALA A 79 8.26 3.36 -1.78
CA ALA A 79 7.10 2.59 -1.35
C ALA A 79 6.05 2.42 -2.45
N VAL A 80 5.76 3.48 -3.19
CA VAL A 80 4.86 3.43 -4.36
C VAL A 80 5.42 2.52 -5.45
N ALA A 81 6.73 2.56 -5.71
CA ALA A 81 7.37 1.71 -6.70
C ALA A 81 7.40 0.24 -6.25
N ALA A 82 7.73 -0.03 -4.99
CA ALA A 82 7.69 -1.38 -4.42
C ALA A 82 6.28 -1.97 -4.48
N ALA A 83 5.24 -1.19 -4.16
CA ALA A 83 3.87 -1.68 -4.25
C ALA A 83 3.47 -2.11 -5.67
N GLN A 84 3.92 -1.37 -6.69
CA GLN A 84 3.71 -1.73 -8.09
C GLN A 84 4.44 -3.03 -8.47
N ILE A 85 5.72 -3.15 -8.07
CA ILE A 85 6.61 -4.27 -8.41
C ILE A 85 6.21 -5.56 -7.71
N LEU A 86 5.78 -5.47 -6.45
CA LEU A 86 5.56 -6.63 -5.57
C LEU A 86 4.10 -7.11 -5.54
N PHE A 87 3.13 -6.22 -5.78
CA PHE A 87 1.71 -6.54 -5.49
C PHE A 87 0.72 -6.26 -6.63
N LEU A 88 1.15 -5.66 -7.75
CA LEU A 88 0.24 -5.20 -8.81
C LEU A 88 0.64 -5.65 -10.22
N ASP A 89 1.54 -6.62 -10.34
CA ASP A 89 2.02 -7.17 -11.62
C ASP A 89 2.51 -6.10 -12.63
N VAL A 90 2.92 -4.93 -12.15
CA VAL A 90 3.46 -3.87 -13.00
C VAL A 90 4.88 -4.28 -13.40
N PRO A 91 5.24 -4.20 -14.71
CA PRO A 91 6.58 -4.54 -15.15
C PRO A 91 7.66 -3.73 -14.43
N ASP A 92 8.70 -4.43 -13.95
CA ASP A 92 9.75 -3.84 -13.10
C ASP A 92 10.39 -2.62 -13.73
N HIS A 93 10.73 -2.69 -15.02
CA HIS A 93 11.35 -1.59 -15.75
C HIS A 93 10.44 -0.34 -15.75
N SER A 94 9.13 -0.50 -15.96
CA SER A 94 8.17 0.61 -15.95
C SER A 94 8.08 1.27 -14.58
N ALA A 95 7.99 0.47 -13.50
CA ALA A 95 7.94 0.99 -12.15
C ALA A 95 9.25 1.69 -11.74
N VAL A 96 10.39 1.13 -12.13
CA VAL A 96 11.73 1.71 -11.90
C VAL A 96 11.87 3.04 -12.63
N ASP A 97 11.58 3.09 -13.93
CA ASP A 97 11.76 4.29 -14.74
C ASP A 97 10.90 5.45 -14.24
N LEU A 98 9.63 5.19 -13.92
CA LEU A 98 8.73 6.17 -13.31
C LEU A 98 9.23 6.67 -11.96
N ALA A 99 9.76 5.79 -11.11
CA ALA A 99 10.28 6.16 -9.81
C ALA A 99 11.55 7.02 -9.91
N VAL A 100 12.46 6.68 -10.82
CA VAL A 100 13.69 7.43 -11.09
C VAL A 100 13.37 8.80 -11.67
N GLU A 101 12.45 8.87 -12.63
CA GLU A 101 11.97 10.14 -13.18
C GLU A 101 11.36 11.00 -12.08
N GLN A 102 10.53 10.40 -11.22
CA GLN A 102 9.90 11.12 -10.13
C GLN A 102 10.92 11.64 -9.10
N ALA A 103 11.95 10.86 -8.78
CA ALA A 103 13.03 11.29 -7.90
C ALA A 103 13.80 12.48 -8.49
N ARG A 104 14.04 12.50 -9.80
CA ARG A 104 14.72 13.61 -10.51
C ARG A 104 13.93 14.91 -10.50
N ARG A 105 12.60 14.85 -10.43
CA ARG A 105 11.73 16.05 -10.43
C ARG A 105 11.73 16.81 -9.10
N ASP A 106 12.12 16.17 -7.99
CA ASP A 106 12.25 16.82 -6.69
C ASP A 106 13.72 17.15 -6.41
N PRO A 107 14.12 18.44 -6.29
CA PRO A 107 15.51 18.83 -6.05
C PRO A 107 16.16 18.15 -4.84
N ARG A 108 15.38 17.83 -3.80
CA ARG A 108 15.91 17.16 -2.59
C ARG A 108 16.19 15.68 -2.83
N SER A 109 15.41 15.07 -3.72
CA SER A 109 15.46 13.65 -4.09
C SER A 109 16.33 13.36 -5.31
N ALA A 110 16.60 14.36 -6.16
CA ALA A 110 17.30 14.20 -7.44
C ALA A 110 18.70 13.58 -7.28
N ARG A 111 19.43 13.94 -6.23
CA ARG A 111 20.74 13.35 -5.88
C ARG A 111 20.68 11.85 -5.57
N PHE A 112 19.51 11.32 -5.25
CA PHE A 112 19.29 9.90 -4.95
C PHE A 112 18.70 9.11 -6.13
N ALA A 113 18.54 9.71 -7.31
CA ALA A 113 17.94 9.02 -8.47
C ALA A 113 18.69 7.70 -8.83
N ASN A 114 20.02 7.69 -8.74
CA ASN A 114 20.82 6.48 -8.98
C ASN A 114 20.61 5.43 -7.87
N LEU A 115 20.45 5.87 -6.62
CA LEU A 115 20.13 4.99 -5.49
C LEU A 115 18.75 4.35 -5.67
N VAL A 116 17.73 5.13 -6.07
CA VAL A 116 16.38 4.62 -6.37
C VAL A 116 16.44 3.53 -7.43
N ASN A 117 17.14 3.78 -8.55
CA ASN A 117 17.32 2.79 -9.60
C ASN A 117 17.98 1.51 -9.07
N ALA A 118 19.06 1.64 -8.30
CA ALA A 118 19.78 0.50 -7.75
C ALA A 118 18.91 -0.34 -6.79
N LEU A 119 18.22 0.32 -5.85
CA LEU A 119 17.35 -0.34 -4.86
C LEU A 119 16.18 -1.06 -5.53
N LEU A 120 15.50 -0.42 -6.49
CA LEU A 120 14.35 -1.02 -7.16
C LEU A 120 14.74 -2.13 -8.14
N ARG A 121 15.89 -2.02 -8.81
CA ARG A 121 16.44 -3.15 -9.61
C ARG A 121 16.86 -4.32 -8.74
N ARG A 122 17.38 -4.06 -7.54
CA ARG A 122 17.64 -5.11 -6.56
C ARG A 122 16.34 -5.77 -6.12
N LEU A 123 15.34 -4.97 -5.74
CA LEU A 123 14.00 -5.44 -5.37
C LEU A 123 13.40 -6.36 -6.43
N GLY A 124 13.45 -5.95 -7.70
CA GLY A 124 12.92 -6.75 -8.82
C GLY A 124 13.64 -8.09 -9.05
N ARG A 125 14.91 -8.21 -8.68
CA ARG A 125 15.67 -9.48 -8.77
C ARG A 125 15.44 -10.40 -7.58
N GLU A 126 15.18 -9.83 -6.41
CA GLU A 126 15.10 -10.55 -5.12
C GLU A 126 13.65 -10.68 -4.62
N LYS A 127 12.63 -10.41 -5.46
CA LYS A 127 11.20 -10.27 -5.06
C LYS A 127 10.71 -11.38 -4.13
N GLU A 128 10.80 -12.63 -4.56
CA GLU A 128 10.26 -13.78 -3.82
C GLU A 128 10.94 -13.94 -2.47
N THR A 129 12.27 -13.78 -2.45
CA THR A 129 13.08 -13.90 -1.24
C THR A 129 12.70 -12.81 -0.25
N VAL A 130 12.69 -11.53 -0.66
CA VAL A 130 12.40 -10.43 0.26
C VAL A 130 10.95 -10.42 0.73
N LEU A 131 10.00 -10.86 -0.10
CA LEU A 131 8.60 -11.00 0.31
C LEU A 131 8.45 -12.11 1.37
N THR A 132 9.12 -13.24 1.16
CA THR A 132 9.10 -14.36 2.11
C THR A 132 9.71 -13.94 3.45
N GLU A 133 10.89 -13.33 3.43
CA GLU A 133 11.58 -12.87 4.62
C GLU A 133 10.78 -11.79 5.37
N ALA A 134 10.28 -10.78 4.66
CA ALA A 134 9.48 -9.72 5.27
C ALA A 134 8.16 -10.26 5.84
N SER A 135 7.51 -11.20 5.16
CA SER A 135 6.25 -11.78 5.66
C SER A 135 6.45 -12.63 6.91
N ALA A 136 7.60 -13.31 7.02
CA ALA A 136 7.93 -14.11 8.19
C ALA A 136 8.37 -13.28 9.39
N ALA A 137 9.10 -12.17 9.17
CA ALA A 137 9.76 -11.42 10.24
C ALA A 137 9.06 -10.11 10.63
N VAL A 138 8.28 -9.52 9.73
CA VAL A 138 7.78 -8.13 9.90
C VAL A 138 6.25 -8.13 9.91
N PRO A 139 5.62 -7.76 11.04
CA PRO A 139 4.19 -7.51 11.11
C PRO A 139 3.75 -6.40 10.15
N ILE A 140 2.50 -6.46 9.69
CA ILE A 140 1.95 -5.42 8.80
C ILE A 140 1.55 -4.15 9.56
N PHE A 141 1.43 -4.24 10.88
CA PHE A 141 1.04 -3.14 11.74
C PHE A 141 2.27 -2.45 12.33
N PRO A 142 2.17 -1.14 12.64
CA PRO A 142 3.21 -0.45 13.40
C PRO A 142 3.37 -1.07 14.78
N ALA A 143 4.60 -1.06 15.30
CA ALA A 143 4.99 -1.77 16.53
C ALA A 143 4.07 -1.53 17.73
N TRP A 144 3.66 -0.27 17.96
CA TRP A 144 2.76 0.07 19.08
C TRP A 144 1.39 -0.61 18.96
N PHE A 145 0.87 -0.81 17.75
CA PHE A 145 -0.43 -1.42 17.52
C PHE A 145 -0.33 -2.93 17.54
N GLN A 146 0.74 -3.48 16.96
CA GLN A 146 1.07 -4.90 17.06
C GLN A 146 1.15 -5.33 18.53
N GLN A 147 1.94 -4.63 19.36
CA GLN A 147 2.07 -4.92 20.78
C GLN A 147 0.72 -4.91 21.50
N ARG A 148 -0.14 -3.92 21.21
CA ARG A 148 -1.49 -3.86 21.79
C ARG A 148 -2.35 -5.05 21.38
N LEU A 149 -2.27 -5.52 20.13
CA LEU A 149 -3.02 -6.70 19.69
C LEU A 149 -2.51 -7.97 20.37
N GLU A 150 -1.20 -8.10 20.55
CA GLU A 150 -0.57 -9.24 21.23
C GLU A 150 -0.94 -9.28 22.72
N GLU A 151 -1.00 -8.13 23.39
CA GLU A 151 -1.44 -8.02 24.78
C GLU A 151 -2.89 -8.48 24.98
N VAL A 152 -3.78 -8.19 24.02
CA VAL A 152 -5.23 -8.47 24.14
C VAL A 152 -5.58 -9.87 23.63
N TYR A 153 -5.01 -10.29 22.51
CA TYR A 153 -5.41 -11.51 21.80
C TYR A 153 -4.33 -12.60 21.78
N GLY A 154 -3.10 -12.30 22.19
CA GLY A 154 -1.96 -13.18 22.06
C GLY A 154 -1.27 -13.11 20.69
N PRO A 155 -0.03 -13.60 20.58
CA PRO A 155 0.81 -13.43 19.38
C PRO A 155 0.24 -14.11 18.14
N ASP A 156 -0.30 -15.32 18.26
CA ASP A 156 -0.84 -16.06 17.12
C ASP A 156 -2.10 -15.41 16.55
N ALA A 157 -3.01 -14.93 17.40
CA ALA A 157 -4.21 -14.24 16.97
C ALA A 157 -3.90 -12.86 16.39
N ALA A 158 -2.97 -12.11 16.98
CA ALA A 158 -2.51 -10.83 16.42
C ALA A 158 -1.93 -10.99 15.01
N ARG A 159 -1.11 -12.03 14.81
CA ARG A 159 -0.61 -12.41 13.47
C ARG A 159 -1.75 -12.76 12.52
N GLY A 160 -2.72 -13.56 12.96
CA GLY A 160 -3.90 -13.91 12.15
C GLY A 160 -4.76 -12.70 11.74
N ILE A 161 -4.94 -11.73 12.65
CA ILE A 161 -5.61 -10.46 12.35
C ILE A 161 -4.84 -9.69 11.27
N GLY A 162 -3.51 -9.62 11.40
CA GLY A 162 -2.66 -8.99 10.39
C GLY A 162 -2.82 -9.61 9.01
N GLU A 163 -2.73 -10.93 8.91
CA GLU A 163 -2.91 -11.65 7.64
C GLU A 163 -4.31 -11.43 7.04
N ALA A 164 -5.37 -11.39 7.86
CA ALA A 164 -6.73 -11.09 7.39
C ALA A 164 -6.86 -9.66 6.80
N CYS A 165 -6.13 -8.68 7.33
CA CYS A 165 -6.12 -7.31 6.81
C CYS A 165 -5.39 -7.15 5.47
N LEU A 166 -4.61 -8.13 5.04
CA LEU A 166 -3.92 -8.10 3.75
C LEU A 166 -4.85 -8.41 2.58
N THR A 167 -5.88 -9.20 2.82
CA THR A 167 -6.92 -9.51 1.83
C THR A 167 -7.99 -8.43 1.81
N PRO A 168 -8.45 -7.98 0.63
CA PRO A 168 -9.64 -7.12 0.53
C PRO A 168 -10.83 -7.78 1.24
N ALA A 169 -11.53 -7.01 2.07
CA ALA A 169 -12.73 -7.49 2.72
C ALA A 169 -13.81 -7.81 1.67
N PRO A 170 -14.63 -8.87 1.89
CA PRO A 170 -15.81 -9.10 1.07
C PRO A 170 -16.78 -7.91 1.17
N VAL A 171 -17.63 -7.76 0.16
CA VAL A 171 -18.69 -6.75 0.18
C VAL A 171 -19.91 -7.35 0.85
N ASP A 172 -20.21 -6.88 2.05
CA ASP A 172 -21.39 -7.29 2.80
C ASP A 172 -22.55 -6.31 2.54
N LEU A 173 -23.72 -6.83 2.17
CA LEU A 173 -24.92 -6.07 1.87
C LEU A 173 -26.00 -6.33 2.92
N THR A 174 -26.42 -5.27 3.60
CA THR A 174 -27.61 -5.34 4.48
C THR A 174 -28.86 -5.05 3.67
N THR A 175 -29.70 -6.07 3.47
CA THR A 175 -30.95 -5.92 2.71
C THR A 175 -32.08 -5.47 3.64
N ARG A 176 -33.01 -4.66 3.12
CA ARG A 176 -34.19 -4.22 3.90
C ARG A 176 -35.08 -5.41 4.29
N SER A 177 -35.19 -6.40 3.41
CA SER A 177 -35.95 -7.62 3.55
C SER A 177 -35.45 -8.65 2.53
N ASP A 178 -35.75 -9.94 2.77
CA ASP A 178 -35.48 -11.04 1.83
C ASP A 178 -33.99 -11.21 1.48
N ALA A 179 -33.15 -11.47 2.49
CA ALA A 179 -31.72 -11.75 2.29
C ALA A 179 -31.49 -12.95 1.36
N ALA A 180 -32.31 -14.01 1.46
CA ALA A 180 -32.17 -15.19 0.62
C ALA A 180 -32.38 -14.88 -0.87
N GLY A 181 -33.43 -14.12 -1.22
CA GLY A 181 -33.67 -13.71 -2.60
C GLY A 181 -32.57 -12.81 -3.16
N TRP A 182 -31.99 -11.94 -2.34
CA TRP A 182 -30.84 -11.13 -2.75
C TRP A 182 -29.55 -11.94 -2.92
N ALA A 183 -29.29 -12.91 -2.04
CA ALA A 183 -28.14 -13.81 -2.16
C ALA A 183 -28.18 -14.58 -3.47
N GLU A 184 -29.34 -15.11 -3.87
CA GLU A 184 -29.51 -15.78 -5.15
C GLU A 184 -29.22 -14.85 -6.34
N ARG A 185 -29.77 -13.63 -6.32
CA ARG A 185 -29.63 -12.66 -7.43
C ARG A 185 -28.21 -12.15 -7.61
N LEU A 186 -27.46 -12.01 -6.51
CA LEU A 186 -26.12 -11.44 -6.50
C LEU A 186 -25.02 -12.50 -6.49
N GLY A 187 -25.37 -13.79 -6.41
CA GLY A 187 -24.43 -14.88 -6.22
C GLY A 187 -23.70 -14.81 -4.86
N GLY A 188 -24.36 -14.23 -3.85
CA GLY A 188 -23.84 -14.08 -2.49
C GLY A 188 -24.25 -15.22 -1.56
N ALA A 189 -23.92 -15.08 -0.28
CA ALA A 189 -24.28 -16.05 0.76
C ALA A 189 -24.85 -15.32 1.98
N VAL A 190 -25.97 -15.81 2.51
CA VAL A 190 -26.56 -15.21 3.73
C VAL A 190 -25.67 -15.51 4.92
N LEU A 191 -25.17 -14.45 5.56
CA LEU A 191 -24.36 -14.52 6.77
C LEU A 191 -25.23 -14.76 8.02
N PRO A 192 -24.66 -15.27 9.13
CA PRO A 192 -25.39 -15.44 10.40
C PRO A 192 -26.00 -14.14 10.96
N THR A 193 -25.47 -12.99 10.52
CA THR A 193 -25.95 -11.64 10.83
C THR A 193 -27.17 -11.21 10.01
N GLY A 194 -27.60 -12.01 9.03
CA GLY A 194 -28.72 -11.72 8.13
C GLY A 194 -28.38 -10.82 6.94
N SER A 195 -27.11 -10.43 6.78
CA SER A 195 -26.59 -9.77 5.57
C SER A 195 -26.27 -10.78 4.46
N VAL A 196 -26.07 -10.29 3.25
CA VAL A 196 -25.76 -11.05 2.02
C VAL A 196 -24.36 -10.71 1.52
#